data_AF-I9BFU7-F1
#
_entry.id   AF-I9BFU7-F1
#
_cell.length_a   1.000
_cell.length_b   1.000
_cell.length_c   1.000
_cell.angle_alpha   90.00
_cell.angle_beta   90.00
_cell.angle_gamma   90.00
#
_symmetry.space_group_name_H-M   'P 1'
#
loop_
_entity.id
_entity.type
_entity.pdbx_description
1 polymer ?
#
loop_
_entity_poly.entity_id
_entity_poly.type
_entity_poly.pdbx_seq_one_letter_code
_entity_poly.pdbx_strand_id
1 'polypeptide(L)'
;MKPISQMTREEKLQEIVEYNPCRVERSAVLRYLLAVRRNDTEQIAYFESFGKSVRHIILNVRTYERGMIFGYVGKQFNEHGWINGMLPIIEEIKLDTFNTIHIGQSVDGTYAVAIDWCTGTAGGGSHPSVWDEPVRDYKEAIRQGIRLLEQQYNKAERWSVSDRSNYNPKVIRSLKGKLLEIKRKYTQPRQLSLF
;
A
#
# COMPACT_ATOMS: atom_id res chain seq x y z
N MET A 1 -24.34 4.41 -18.94
CA MET A 1 -24.72 5.09 -17.67
C MET A 1 -24.19 6.51 -17.72
N LYS A 2 -25.00 7.53 -17.38
CA LYS A 2 -24.55 8.91 -17.33
C LYS A 2 -23.55 9.12 -16.18
N PRO A 3 -22.54 10.00 -16.31
CA PRO A 3 -21.66 10.37 -15.21
C PRO A 3 -22.46 10.92 -14.03
N ILE A 4 -22.02 10.63 -12.81
CA ILE A 4 -22.69 11.11 -11.59
C ILE A 4 -22.79 12.64 -11.53
N SER A 5 -21.85 13.37 -12.13
CA SER A 5 -21.90 14.84 -12.21
C SER A 5 -23.06 15.40 -13.04
N GLN A 6 -23.67 14.58 -13.91
CA GLN A 6 -24.83 14.93 -14.72
C GLN A 6 -26.16 14.46 -14.11
N MET A 7 -26.12 13.85 -12.93
CA MET A 7 -27.30 13.33 -12.24
C MET A 7 -28.00 14.40 -11.41
N THR A 8 -29.31 14.24 -11.22
CA THR A 8 -30.06 15.00 -10.21
C THR A 8 -29.60 14.61 -8.81
N ARG A 9 -29.94 15.43 -7.81
CA ARG A 9 -29.59 15.16 -6.42
C ARG A 9 -30.15 13.80 -5.96
N GLU A 10 -31.39 13.48 -6.32
CA GLU A 10 -32.07 12.25 -5.94
C GLU A 10 -31.39 11.02 -6.55
N GLU A 11 -31.00 11.11 -7.83
CA GLU A 11 -30.24 10.05 -8.52
C GLU A 11 -28.87 9.82 -7.86
N LYS A 12 -28.14 10.89 -7.53
CA LYS A 12 -26.86 10.77 -6.80
C LYS A 12 -27.05 10.09 -5.45
N LEU A 13 -28.08 10.47 -4.69
CA LEU A 13 -28.37 9.86 -3.39
C LEU A 13 -28.67 8.36 -3.52
N GLN A 14 -29.42 7.98 -4.55
CA GLN A 14 -29.72 6.57 -4.82
C GLN A 14 -28.46 5.77 -5.09
N GLU A 15 -27.60 6.23 -6.02
CA GLU A 15 -26.33 5.59 -6.36
C GLU A 15 -25.40 5.44 -5.15
N ILE A 16 -25.34 6.45 -4.27
CA ILE A 16 -24.50 6.41 -3.07
C ILE A 16 -25.04 5.40 -2.05
N VAL A 17 -26.35 5.28 -1.91
CA VAL A 17 -26.99 4.33 -0.97
C VAL A 17 -26.90 2.89 -1.46
N GLU A 18 -26.99 2.67 -2.78
CA GLU A 18 -26.84 1.34 -3.38
C GLU A 18 -25.39 0.84 -3.39
N TYR A 19 -24.42 1.76 -3.34
CA TYR A 19 -23.02 1.38 -3.20
C TYR A 19 -22.78 0.66 -1.87
N ASN A 20 -22.18 -0.53 -1.92
CA ASN A 20 -21.88 -1.35 -0.73
C ASN A 20 -20.40 -1.19 -0.32
N PRO A 21 -20.06 -0.22 0.57
CA PRO A 21 -18.68 0.07 0.89
C PRO A 21 -18.05 -0.94 1.85
N CYS A 22 -16.80 -1.29 1.57
CA CYS A 22 -15.98 -2.00 2.55
C CYS A 22 -15.63 -1.08 3.75
N ARG A 23 -15.15 -1.66 4.86
CA ARG A 23 -14.90 -0.92 6.12
C ARG A 23 -14.07 0.35 5.92
N VAL A 24 -13.04 0.27 5.08
CA VAL A 24 -12.09 1.38 4.83
C VAL A 24 -12.65 2.48 3.91
N GLU A 25 -13.74 2.22 3.20
CA GLU A 25 -14.39 3.19 2.30
C GLU A 25 -15.50 4.00 2.98
N ARG A 26 -16.08 3.47 4.06
CA ARG A 26 -17.27 4.04 4.73
C ARG A 26 -17.15 5.52 5.07
N SER A 27 -15.97 5.97 5.53
CA SER A 27 -15.74 7.38 5.87
C SER A 27 -15.85 8.29 4.64
N ALA A 28 -15.24 7.91 3.51
CA ALA A 28 -15.32 8.68 2.27
C ALA A 28 -16.76 8.69 1.70
N VAL A 29 -17.45 7.55 1.76
CA VAL A 29 -18.84 7.43 1.30
C VAL A 29 -19.77 8.28 2.15
N LEU A 30 -19.60 8.27 3.47
CA LEU A 30 -20.39 9.12 4.38
C LEU A 30 -20.15 10.61 4.11
N ARG A 31 -18.90 11.03 3.89
CA ARG A 31 -18.59 12.43 3.53
C ARG A 31 -19.29 12.83 2.23
N TYR A 32 -19.22 11.98 1.20
CA TYR A 32 -19.89 12.26 -0.06
C TYR A 32 -21.43 12.30 0.06
N LEU A 33 -22.01 11.33 0.79
CA LEU A 33 -23.45 11.30 1.09
C LEU A 33 -23.92 12.58 1.79
N LEU A 34 -23.17 13.03 2.82
CA LEU A 34 -23.49 14.24 3.56
C LEU A 34 -23.39 15.50 2.68
N ALA A 35 -22.40 15.56 1.79
CA ALA A 35 -22.25 16.66 0.84
C ALA A 35 -23.48 16.77 -0.08
N VAL A 36 -23.91 15.65 -0.69
CA VAL A 36 -25.10 15.61 -1.55
C VAL A 36 -26.38 15.92 -0.77
N ARG A 37 -26.54 15.38 0.44
CA ARG A 37 -27.72 15.66 1.28
C ARG A 37 -27.85 17.14 1.63
N ARG A 38 -26.74 17.80 1.96
CA ARG A 38 -26.70 19.22 2.36
C ARG A 38 -26.65 20.18 1.17
N ASN A 39 -26.58 19.66 -0.06
CA ASN A 39 -26.36 20.45 -1.27
C ASN A 39 -25.08 21.31 -1.16
N ASP A 40 -24.04 20.75 -0.55
CA ASP A 40 -22.73 21.40 -0.39
C ASP A 40 -22.00 21.34 -1.73
N THR A 41 -22.18 22.38 -2.54
CA THR A 41 -21.66 22.43 -3.92
C THR A 41 -20.14 22.30 -4.01
N GLU A 42 -19.41 22.81 -3.01
CA GLU A 42 -17.95 22.75 -2.99
C GLU A 42 -17.48 21.31 -2.72
N GLN A 43 -18.03 20.66 -1.69
CA GLN A 43 -17.70 19.27 -1.39
C GLN A 43 -18.15 18.33 -2.51
N ILE A 44 -19.32 18.56 -3.10
CA ILE A 44 -19.79 17.80 -4.27
C ILE A 44 -18.79 17.92 -5.42
N ALA A 45 -18.37 19.15 -5.76
CA ALA A 45 -17.38 19.38 -6.81
C ALA A 45 -16.03 18.70 -6.51
N TYR A 46 -15.59 18.74 -5.24
CA TYR A 46 -14.40 18.01 -4.81
C TYR A 46 -14.54 16.52 -5.11
N PHE A 47 -15.57 15.85 -4.61
CA PHE A 47 -15.76 14.40 -4.82
C PHE A 47 -15.93 14.05 -6.30
N GLU A 48 -16.77 14.78 -7.03
CA GLU A 48 -17.10 14.45 -8.43
C GLU A 48 -15.95 14.72 -9.40
N SER A 49 -14.95 15.51 -8.99
CA SER A 49 -13.70 15.63 -9.75
C SER A 49 -12.84 14.36 -9.78
N PHE A 50 -13.15 13.35 -8.96
CA PHE A 50 -12.38 12.10 -8.87
C PHE A 50 -12.95 10.94 -9.68
N GLY A 51 -14.09 11.08 -10.35
CA GLY A 51 -14.61 9.98 -11.14
C GLY A 51 -16.04 10.14 -11.64
N LYS A 52 -16.42 9.21 -12.51
CA LYS A 52 -17.75 9.21 -13.16
C LYS A 52 -18.80 8.39 -12.39
N SER A 53 -18.41 7.62 -11.39
CA SER A 53 -19.27 6.74 -10.58
C SER A 53 -18.85 6.80 -9.11
N VAL A 54 -19.74 6.41 -8.19
CA VAL A 54 -19.44 6.37 -6.74
C VAL A 54 -18.17 5.57 -6.48
N ARG A 55 -18.02 4.39 -7.11
CA ARG A 55 -16.81 3.56 -6.98
C ARG A 55 -15.53 4.30 -7.38
N HIS A 56 -15.50 4.93 -8.56
CA HIS A 56 -14.33 5.67 -9.02
C HIS A 56 -14.01 6.82 -8.07
N ILE A 57 -15.01 7.61 -7.70
CA ILE A 57 -14.87 8.74 -6.78
C ILE A 57 -14.25 8.28 -5.47
N ILE A 58 -14.85 7.29 -4.81
CA ILE A 58 -14.44 6.87 -3.46
C ILE A 58 -13.04 6.29 -3.45
N LEU A 59 -12.69 5.46 -4.43
CA LEU A 59 -11.36 4.87 -4.50
C LEU A 59 -10.30 5.92 -4.84
N ASN A 60 -10.55 6.79 -5.82
CA ASN A 60 -9.59 7.83 -6.19
C ASN A 60 -9.41 8.89 -5.11
N VAL A 61 -10.48 9.32 -4.43
CA VAL A 61 -10.38 10.23 -3.27
C VAL A 61 -9.47 9.64 -2.22
N ARG A 62 -9.67 8.37 -1.86
CA ARG A 62 -8.86 7.74 -0.81
C ARG A 62 -7.41 7.57 -1.25
N THR A 63 -7.14 7.19 -2.50
CA THR A 63 -5.79 7.12 -3.04
C THR A 63 -5.12 8.49 -3.05
N TYR A 64 -5.83 9.53 -3.48
CA TYR A 64 -5.33 10.90 -3.51
C TYR A 64 -5.00 11.42 -2.11
N GLU A 65 -5.93 11.26 -1.16
CA GLU A 65 -5.73 11.70 0.23
C GLU A 65 -4.57 10.97 0.91
N ARG A 66 -4.36 9.69 0.59
CA ARG A 66 -3.17 8.97 1.01
C ARG A 66 -1.91 9.45 0.30
N GLY A 67 -1.99 9.73 -0.99
CA GLY A 67 -0.87 10.28 -1.77
C GLY A 67 -0.36 11.62 -1.23
N MET A 68 -1.22 12.46 -0.66
CA MET A 68 -0.80 13.72 -0.03
C MET A 68 0.18 13.51 1.14
N ILE A 69 0.10 12.39 1.85
CA ILE A 69 1.04 12.05 2.94
C ILE A 69 2.45 11.79 2.40
N PHE A 70 2.54 11.41 1.13
CA PHE A 70 3.78 11.14 0.38
C PHE A 70 4.14 12.30 -0.56
N GLY A 71 3.57 13.49 -0.36
CA GLY A 71 3.89 14.69 -1.14
C GLY A 71 3.26 14.76 -2.53
N TYR A 72 2.37 13.84 -2.90
CA TYR A 72 1.66 13.90 -4.18
C TYR A 72 0.50 14.91 -4.10
N VAL A 73 0.55 15.96 -4.92
CA VAL A 73 -0.45 17.05 -4.91
C VAL A 73 -1.39 17.05 -6.12
N GLY A 74 -1.10 16.27 -7.16
CA GLY A 74 -1.87 16.24 -8.41
C GLY A 74 -2.89 15.10 -8.53
N LYS A 75 -3.95 15.32 -9.30
CA LYS A 75 -4.94 14.28 -9.69
C LYS A 75 -4.55 13.70 -11.04
N GLN A 76 -3.52 12.87 -11.07
CA GLN A 76 -3.10 12.18 -12.29
C GLN A 76 -3.90 10.89 -12.47
N PHE A 77 -4.80 10.88 -13.44
CA PHE A 77 -5.59 9.70 -13.79
C PHE A 77 -4.94 8.97 -14.97
N ASN A 78 -4.92 7.63 -14.92
CA ASN A 78 -4.55 6.81 -16.08
C ASN A 78 -5.68 6.78 -17.13
N GLU A 79 -5.46 6.07 -18.24
CA GLU A 79 -6.42 5.92 -19.34
C GLU A 79 -7.78 5.34 -18.92
N HIS A 80 -7.82 4.67 -17.76
CA HIS A 80 -9.01 4.07 -17.18
C HIS A 80 -9.67 4.95 -16.09
N GLY A 81 -9.13 6.15 -15.81
CA GLY A 81 -9.67 7.06 -14.81
C GLY A 81 -9.26 6.75 -13.37
N TRP A 82 -8.18 5.99 -13.15
CA TRP A 82 -7.67 5.65 -11.82
C TRP A 82 -6.43 6.46 -11.46
N ILE A 83 -6.32 6.87 -10.20
CA ILE A 83 -5.09 7.43 -9.64
C ILE A 83 -4.15 6.28 -9.27
N ASN A 84 -2.89 6.36 -9.70
CA ASN A 84 -1.87 5.39 -9.34
C ASN A 84 -1.35 5.67 -7.91
N GLY A 85 -1.47 4.68 -7.03
CA GLY A 85 -0.96 4.74 -5.66
C GLY A 85 0.40 4.08 -5.47
N MET A 86 1.03 3.55 -6.52
CA MET A 86 2.32 2.86 -6.43
C MET A 86 3.48 3.86 -6.36
N LEU A 87 4.45 3.59 -5.48
CA LEU A 87 5.69 4.34 -5.40
C LEU A 87 6.76 3.71 -6.32
N PRO A 88 7.63 4.51 -6.95
CA PRO A 88 8.82 4.00 -7.61
C PRO A 88 9.73 3.24 -6.64
N ILE A 89 10.18 2.04 -7.02
CA ILE A 89 11.17 1.28 -6.26
C ILE A 89 12.56 1.86 -6.54
N ILE A 90 13.27 2.23 -5.48
CA ILE A 90 14.63 2.75 -5.55
C ILE A 90 15.68 1.70 -5.17
N GLU A 91 15.29 0.65 -4.43
CA GLU A 91 16.18 -0.45 -4.07
C GLU A 91 15.39 -1.74 -3.83
N GLU A 92 15.96 -2.84 -4.31
CA GLU A 92 15.52 -4.20 -4.00
C GLU A 92 16.61 -4.92 -3.19
N ILE A 93 16.30 -5.31 -1.95
CA ILE A 93 17.20 -6.10 -1.11
C ILE A 93 16.77 -7.57 -1.18
N LYS A 94 17.44 -8.33 -2.06
CA LYS A 94 17.10 -9.73 -2.35
C LYS A 94 17.76 -10.69 -1.36
N LEU A 95 16.95 -11.59 -0.77
CA LEU A 95 17.43 -12.78 -0.05
C LEU A 95 17.60 -13.95 -1.03
N ASP A 96 16.69 -14.05 -2.00
CA ASP A 96 16.76 -14.91 -3.18
C ASP A 96 15.76 -14.43 -4.23
N THR A 97 15.47 -15.28 -5.22
CA THR A 97 14.57 -15.01 -6.34
C THR A 97 13.14 -14.66 -5.91
N PHE A 98 12.66 -15.18 -4.77
CA PHE A 98 11.25 -15.06 -4.36
C PHE A 98 11.07 -14.32 -3.02
N ASN A 99 12.16 -13.84 -2.44
CA ASN A 99 12.17 -13.18 -1.15
C ASN A 99 12.96 -11.88 -1.26
N THR A 100 12.24 -10.76 -1.28
CA THR A 100 12.81 -9.43 -1.58
C THR A 100 12.17 -8.38 -0.69
N ILE A 101 12.98 -7.45 -0.18
CA ILE A 101 12.47 -6.21 0.42
C ILE A 101 12.50 -5.13 -0.66
N HIS A 102 11.35 -4.51 -0.90
CA HIS A 102 11.18 -3.42 -1.85
C HIS A 102 11.14 -2.09 -1.10
N ILE A 103 12.07 -1.20 -1.41
CA ILE A 103 12.09 0.16 -0.88
C ILE A 103 11.55 1.11 -1.95
N GLY A 104 10.32 1.59 -1.74
CA GLY A 104 9.71 2.63 -2.55
C GLY A 104 10.02 4.02 -1.99
N GLN A 105 10.17 5.01 -2.86
CA GLN A 105 10.35 6.41 -2.46
C GLN A 105 9.40 7.34 -3.22
N SER A 106 8.74 8.23 -2.49
CA SER A 106 7.88 9.26 -3.06
C SER A 106 8.65 10.53 -3.43
N VAL A 107 7.94 11.47 -4.05
CA VAL A 107 8.49 12.74 -4.56
C VAL A 107 9.05 13.66 -3.47
N ASP A 108 8.56 13.56 -2.23
CA ASP A 108 9.05 14.32 -1.08
C ASP A 108 10.13 13.59 -0.27
N GLY A 109 10.58 12.42 -0.74
CA GLY A 109 11.57 11.59 -0.08
C GLY A 109 11.01 10.65 0.99
N THR A 110 9.70 10.61 1.22
CA THR A 110 9.06 9.62 2.11
C THR A 110 9.18 8.21 1.51
N TYR A 111 9.49 7.23 2.36
CA TYR A 111 9.63 5.84 1.96
C TYR A 111 8.38 5.02 2.27
N ALA A 112 8.13 4.00 1.46
CA ALA A 112 7.21 2.91 1.72
C ALA A 112 7.94 1.59 1.54
N VAL A 113 7.56 0.57 2.31
CA VAL A 113 8.25 -0.71 2.31
C VAL A 113 7.26 -1.84 2.07
N ALA A 114 7.55 -2.65 1.06
CA ALA A 114 6.82 -3.88 0.77
C ALA A 114 7.79 -5.06 0.72
N ILE A 115 7.25 -6.27 0.80
CA ILE A 115 8.05 -7.49 0.77
C ILE A 115 7.42 -8.52 -0.15
N ASP A 116 8.27 -9.24 -0.87
CA ASP A 116 7.95 -10.54 -1.43
C ASP A 116 8.48 -11.61 -0.48
N TRP A 117 7.69 -12.66 -0.27
CA TRP A 117 8.09 -13.80 0.53
C TRP A 117 7.56 -15.10 -0.06
N CYS A 118 8.36 -16.16 0.06
CA CYS A 118 7.99 -17.52 -0.33
C CYS A 118 8.72 -18.52 0.56
N THR A 119 7.96 -19.41 1.21
CA THR A 119 8.49 -20.37 2.21
C THR A 119 8.32 -21.83 1.79
N GLY A 120 8.07 -22.08 0.51
CA GLY A 120 7.69 -23.39 -0.04
C GLY A 120 6.71 -23.16 -1.18
N THR A 121 5.50 -23.71 -1.06
CA THR A 121 4.40 -23.43 -2.00
C THR A 121 3.58 -22.20 -1.60
N ALA A 122 3.61 -21.79 -0.33
CA ALA A 122 3.01 -20.54 0.10
C ALA A 122 3.97 -19.36 -0.10
N GLY A 123 3.42 -18.29 -0.66
CA GLY A 123 4.10 -17.01 -0.81
C GLY A 123 3.11 -15.87 -1.01
N GLY A 124 3.63 -14.65 -1.02
CA GLY A 124 2.87 -13.44 -1.24
C GLY A 124 3.80 -12.26 -1.47
N GLY A 125 3.26 -11.19 -2.03
CA GLY A 125 4.02 -10.02 -2.40
C GLY A 125 3.15 -8.81 -2.58
N SER A 126 3.73 -7.63 -2.44
CA SER A 126 3.09 -6.37 -2.79
C SER A 126 4.12 -5.37 -3.30
N HIS A 127 3.64 -4.38 -4.03
CA HIS A 127 4.43 -3.24 -4.49
C HIS A 127 4.33 -2.10 -3.47
N PRO A 128 5.43 -1.38 -3.14
CA PRO A 128 5.35 -0.22 -2.24
C PRO A 128 4.36 0.83 -2.75
N SER A 129 3.48 1.32 -1.87
CA SER A 129 2.36 2.16 -2.26
C SER A 129 2.00 3.19 -1.19
N VAL A 130 1.16 4.15 -1.56
CA VAL A 130 0.59 5.14 -0.64
C VAL A 130 -0.24 4.52 0.49
N TRP A 131 -0.55 3.23 0.42
CA TRP A 131 -1.27 2.50 1.46
C TRP A 131 -0.37 1.94 2.56
N ASP A 132 0.95 1.87 2.32
CA ASP A 132 1.92 1.44 3.30
C ASP A 132 2.20 2.56 4.32
N GLU A 133 2.77 2.18 5.47
CA GLU A 133 3.15 3.15 6.49
C GLU A 133 4.27 4.06 5.97
N PRO A 134 4.11 5.41 6.03
CA PRO A 134 5.15 6.33 5.59
C PRO A 134 6.35 6.30 6.53
N VAL A 135 7.55 6.14 5.96
CA VAL A 135 8.82 6.11 6.70
C VAL A 135 9.69 7.26 6.26
N ARG A 136 10.17 8.09 7.20
CA ARG A 136 10.98 9.29 6.85
C ARG A 136 12.46 9.02 6.66
N ASP A 137 12.98 7.96 7.27
CA ASP A 137 14.40 7.64 7.26
C ASP A 137 14.65 6.33 6.52
N TYR A 138 15.61 6.35 5.60
CA TYR A 138 15.96 5.18 4.79
C TYR A 138 16.45 4.00 5.64
N LYS A 139 17.24 4.24 6.70
CA LYS A 139 17.68 3.13 7.57
C LYS A 139 16.49 2.51 8.29
N GLU A 140 15.53 3.32 8.71
CA GLU A 140 14.29 2.81 9.30
C GLU A 140 13.43 2.04 8.29
N ALA A 141 13.39 2.45 7.01
CA ALA A 141 12.72 1.71 5.96
C ALA A 141 13.32 0.30 5.80
N ILE A 142 14.65 0.18 5.82
CA ILE A 142 15.31 -1.14 5.80
C ILE A 142 14.96 -1.95 7.05
N ARG A 143 15.00 -1.34 8.25
CA ARG A 143 14.63 -2.03 9.49
C ARG A 143 13.19 -2.53 9.44
N GLN A 144 12.27 -1.75 8.89
CA GLN A 144 10.88 -2.13 8.70
C GLN A 144 10.76 -3.33 7.75
N GLY A 145 11.44 -3.32 6.62
CA GLY A 145 11.45 -4.45 5.68
C GLY A 145 11.96 -5.74 6.32
N ILE A 146 13.04 -5.65 7.09
CA ILE A 146 13.57 -6.78 7.88
C ILE A 146 12.51 -7.29 8.87
N ARG A 147 11.86 -6.40 9.63
CA ARG A 147 10.81 -6.78 10.59
C ARG A 147 9.63 -7.47 9.90
N LEU A 148 9.21 -6.99 8.72
CA LEU A 148 8.11 -7.60 7.96
C LEU A 148 8.45 -9.04 7.54
N LEU A 149 9.65 -9.28 7.02
CA LEU A 149 10.09 -10.65 6.68
C LEU A 149 10.25 -11.52 7.94
N GLU A 150 10.81 -10.99 9.03
CA GLU A 150 10.93 -11.72 10.31
C GLU A 150 9.54 -12.17 10.80
N GLN A 151 8.54 -11.29 10.75
CA GLN A 151 7.16 -11.62 11.12
C GLN A 151 6.57 -12.72 10.25
N GLN A 152 6.74 -12.64 8.92
CA GLN A 152 6.21 -13.65 8.00
C GLN A 152 6.89 -15.01 8.19
N TYR A 153 8.22 -15.04 8.33
CA TYR A 153 8.94 -16.29 8.54
C TYR A 153 8.63 -16.93 9.89
N ASN A 154 8.43 -16.13 10.95
CA ASN A 154 8.00 -16.64 12.25
C ASN A 154 6.58 -17.23 12.19
N LYS A 155 5.68 -16.61 11.41
CA LYS A 155 4.34 -17.14 11.17
C LYS A 155 4.38 -18.45 10.37
N ALA A 156 5.15 -18.48 9.28
CA ALA A 156 5.37 -19.67 8.46
C ALA A 156 5.97 -20.83 9.27
N GLU A 157 6.95 -20.57 10.15
CA GLU A 157 7.54 -21.60 11.01
C GLU A 157 6.51 -22.25 11.93
N ARG A 158 5.62 -21.47 12.55
CA ARG A 158 4.53 -22.01 13.39
C ARG A 158 3.60 -22.91 12.59
N TRP A 159 3.27 -22.51 11.35
CA TRP A 159 2.39 -23.28 10.47
C TRP A 159 3.04 -24.52 9.86
N SER A 160 4.38 -24.54 9.75
CA SER A 160 5.14 -25.69 9.26
C SER A 160 5.01 -26.95 10.14
N VAL A 161 4.49 -26.82 11.36
CA VAL A 161 4.18 -27.96 12.23
C VAL A 161 3.04 -28.81 11.65
N SER A 162 2.02 -28.15 11.09
CA SER A 162 0.81 -28.79 10.55
C SER A 162 0.75 -28.85 9.03
N ASP A 163 1.40 -27.93 8.31
CA ASP A 163 1.38 -27.83 6.85
C ASP A 163 2.80 -27.67 6.29
N ARG A 164 3.48 -28.79 6.11
CA ARG A 164 4.86 -28.86 5.61
C ARG A 164 4.97 -28.69 4.10
N SER A 165 3.86 -28.85 3.38
CA SER A 165 3.78 -28.64 1.93
C SER A 165 3.89 -27.16 1.59
N ASN A 166 3.09 -26.32 2.24
CA ASN A 166 3.11 -24.89 1.99
C ASN A 166 4.25 -24.17 2.73
N TYR A 167 4.54 -24.61 3.96
CA TYR A 167 5.56 -24.01 4.82
C TYR A 167 6.68 -25.01 5.08
N ASN A 168 7.72 -25.00 4.24
CA ASN A 168 8.81 -25.95 4.32
C ASN A 168 9.83 -25.53 5.41
N PRO A 169 10.01 -26.30 6.51
CA PRO A 169 10.90 -25.92 7.61
C PRO A 169 12.36 -25.72 7.19
N LYS A 170 12.85 -26.44 6.18
CA LYS A 170 14.23 -26.31 5.68
C LYS A 170 14.42 -24.97 4.96
N VAL A 171 13.46 -24.59 4.12
CA VAL A 171 13.46 -23.31 3.39
C VAL A 171 13.38 -22.16 4.40
N ILE A 172 12.43 -22.21 5.34
CA ILE A 172 12.25 -21.18 6.37
C ILE A 172 13.53 -20.97 7.18
N ARG A 173 14.19 -22.05 7.62
CA ARG A 173 15.45 -21.96 8.37
C ARG A 173 16.56 -21.28 7.56
N SER A 174 16.68 -21.61 6.28
CA SER A 174 17.64 -20.98 5.36
C SER A 174 17.36 -19.48 5.20
N LEU A 175 16.10 -19.11 4.97
CA LEU A 175 15.67 -17.71 4.82
C LEU A 175 15.93 -16.87 6.07
N LYS A 176 15.65 -17.41 7.26
CA LYS A 176 15.98 -16.74 8.53
C LYS A 176 17.49 -16.50 8.68
N GLY A 177 18.32 -17.44 8.23
CA GLY A 177 19.78 -17.29 8.19
C GLY A 177 20.21 -16.13 7.29
N LYS A 178 19.73 -16.11 6.04
CA LYS A 178 20.00 -15.02 5.08
C LYS A 178 19.51 -13.66 5.58
N LEU A 179 18.34 -13.62 6.21
CA LEU A 179 17.79 -12.38 6.77
C LEU A 179 18.67 -11.83 7.90
N LEU A 180 19.28 -12.72 8.71
CA LEU A 180 20.25 -12.32 9.73
C LEU A 180 21.51 -11.70 9.14
N GLU A 181 21.99 -12.20 8.00
CA GLU A 181 23.12 -11.62 7.26
C GLU A 181 22.79 -10.21 6.75
N ILE A 182 21.60 -10.03 6.16
CA ILE A 182 21.11 -8.71 5.75
C ILE A 182 21.03 -7.76 6.94
N LYS A 183 20.45 -8.22 8.06
CA LYS A 183 20.36 -7.42 9.28
C LYS A 183 21.73 -6.94 9.73
N ARG A 184 22.73 -7.83 9.77
CA ARG A 184 24.12 -7.44 10.10
C ARG A 184 24.67 -6.41 9.12
N LYS A 185 24.51 -6.62 7.81
CA LYS A 185 25.01 -5.73 6.76
C LYS A 185 24.42 -4.32 6.83
N TYR A 186 23.13 -4.20 7.12
CA TYR A 186 22.41 -2.92 7.03
C TYR A 186 22.19 -2.22 8.37
N THR A 187 22.27 -2.93 9.51
CA THR A 187 22.00 -2.34 10.83
C THR A 187 23.22 -2.20 11.74
N GLN A 188 24.37 -2.80 11.42
CA GLN A 188 25.59 -2.60 12.22
C GLN A 188 26.23 -1.23 11.94
N PRO A 189 26.82 -0.58 12.97
CA PRO A 189 27.64 0.61 12.75
C PRO A 189 28.80 0.27 11.82
N ARG A 190 28.91 0.96 10.68
CA ARG A 190 30.13 0.87 9.86
C ARG A 190 31.20 1.70 10.56
N GLN A 191 32.26 1.04 11.03
CA GLN A 191 33.46 1.72 11.47
C GLN A 191 34.10 2.36 10.23
N LEU A 192 34.07 3.70 10.14
CA LEU A 192 34.75 4.42 9.08
C LEU A 192 36.26 4.32 9.35
N SER A 193 36.97 3.52 8.56
CA SER A 193 38.42 3.56 8.50
C SER A 193 38.80 4.86 7.80
N LEU A 194 39.33 5.83 8.54
CA LEU A 194 40.07 6.95 7.94
C LEU A 194 41.41 6.37 7.48
N PHE A 195 41.58 6.27 6.16
CA PHE A 195 42.90 6.08 5.54
C PHE A 195 43.56 7.46 5.37
#